data_AF-A0A932KJF7-F1
#
_entry.id   AF-A0A932KJF7-F1
#
_cell.length_a   1.000
_cell.length_b   1.000
_cell.length_c   1.000
_cell.angle_alpha   90.00
_cell.angle_beta   90.00
_cell.angle_gamma   90.00
#
_symmetry.space_group_name_H-M   'P 1'
#
loop_
_entity.id
_entity.type
_entity.pdbx_description
1 polymer ?
#
loop_
_entity_poly.entity_id
_entity_poly.type
_entity_poly.pdbx_seq_one_letter_code
_entity_poly.pdbx_strand_id
1 'polypeptide(L)'
;MKPFLDWLAEVPDPEPLELTLGDLRHDCTALLIPDFDDEADALGYIYASFEELFEMELDAWYNDESLWPADRTLEMFEEWFDIEIHSMVTDMAEDEFTAEDFDDDNLH
;
A
#
# COMPACT_ATOMS: atom_id res chain seq x y z
N MET A 1 -0.83 -7.62 -8.80
CA MET A 1 0.38 -6.80 -9.08
C MET A 1 0.58 -6.29 -10.51
N LYS A 2 0.31 -7.05 -11.57
CA LYS A 2 0.53 -6.54 -12.95
C LYS A 2 -0.35 -5.32 -13.31
N PRO A 3 -1.64 -5.27 -12.89
CA PRO A 3 -2.50 -4.12 -13.14
C PRO A 3 -2.00 -2.81 -12.51
N PHE A 4 -1.39 -2.86 -11.31
CA PHE A 4 -0.84 -1.67 -10.65
C PHE A 4 0.34 -1.07 -11.41
N LEU A 5 1.29 -1.91 -11.84
CA LEU A 5 2.41 -1.46 -12.68
C LEU A 5 1.92 -0.92 -14.03
N ASP A 6 0.94 -1.60 -14.63
CA ASP A 6 0.35 -1.16 -15.90
C ASP A 6 -0.32 0.23 -15.72
N TRP A 7 -1.00 0.49 -14.59
CA TRP A 7 -1.52 1.82 -14.25
C TRP A 7 -0.40 2.87 -14.06
N LEU A 8 0.64 2.56 -13.29
CA LEU A 8 1.79 3.47 -13.08
C LEU A 8 2.43 3.92 -14.41
N ALA A 9 2.44 3.04 -15.42
CA ALA A 9 2.97 3.35 -16.75
C ALA A 9 2.03 4.22 -17.61
N GLU A 10 0.74 4.29 -17.27
CA GLU A 10 -0.26 5.10 -17.96
C GLU A 10 -0.42 6.50 -17.36
N VAL A 11 -0.05 6.69 -16.09
CA VAL A 11 -0.11 7.99 -15.41
C VAL A 11 0.86 8.97 -16.11
N PRO A 12 0.39 10.16 -16.51
CA PRO A 12 1.22 11.13 -17.19
C PRO A 12 2.24 11.79 -16.25
N ASP A 13 3.48 11.32 -16.29
CA ASP A 13 4.60 11.85 -15.53
C ASP A 13 5.60 12.63 -16.42
N PRO A 14 6.02 13.85 -16.05
CA PRO A 14 7.14 14.52 -16.72
C PRO A 14 8.47 13.74 -16.70
N GLU A 15 8.69 12.87 -15.71
CA GLU A 15 9.88 12.01 -15.57
C GLU A 15 9.46 10.54 -15.34
N PRO A 16 9.00 9.83 -16.39
CA PRO A 16 8.45 8.48 -16.22
C PRO A 16 9.47 7.52 -15.64
N LEU A 17 9.09 6.86 -14.54
CA LEU A 17 9.91 5.84 -13.90
C LEU A 17 9.93 4.56 -14.74
N GLU A 18 11.12 4.07 -15.11
CA GLU A 18 11.28 2.74 -15.70
C GLU A 18 11.24 1.67 -14.61
N LEU A 19 10.04 1.40 -14.08
CA LEU A 19 9.82 0.39 -13.05
C LEU A 19 9.54 -0.98 -13.66
N THR A 20 10.09 -2.02 -13.02
CA THR A 20 9.69 -3.40 -13.26
C THR A 20 8.86 -3.93 -12.10
N LEU A 21 8.14 -5.04 -12.32
CA LEU A 21 7.48 -5.77 -11.23
C LEU A 21 8.46 -6.21 -10.14
N GLY A 22 9.73 -6.42 -10.50
CA GLY A 22 10.78 -6.76 -9.52
C GLY A 22 11.10 -5.60 -8.60
N ASP A 23 11.09 -4.37 -9.13
CA ASP A 23 11.38 -3.16 -8.36
C ASP A 23 10.25 -2.86 -7.37
N LEU A 24 8.99 -2.93 -7.82
CA LEU A 24 7.82 -2.75 -6.95
C LEU A 24 7.73 -3.78 -5.81
N ARG A 25 8.16 -5.02 -6.08
CA ARG A 25 8.22 -6.07 -5.05
C ARG A 25 9.40 -5.89 -4.10
N HIS A 26 10.49 -5.27 -4.56
CA HIS A 26 11.67 -5.08 -3.74
C HIS A 26 11.47 -3.98 -2.70
N ASP A 27 10.76 -2.92 -3.08
CA ASP A 27 10.45 -1.76 -2.25
C ASP A 27 8.96 -1.74 -1.86
N CYS A 28 8.46 -2.89 -1.39
CA CYS A 28 7.07 -3.02 -0.98
C CYS A 28 6.83 -2.41 0.40
N THR A 29 5.64 -1.87 0.61
CA THR A 29 5.20 -1.35 1.91
C THR A 29 5.08 -2.46 2.95
N ALA A 30 5.64 -2.21 4.14
CA ALA A 30 5.52 -3.09 5.30
C ALA A 30 4.77 -2.36 6.42
N LEU A 31 3.70 -2.99 6.93
CA LEU A 31 2.79 -2.41 7.91
C LEU A 31 2.86 -3.18 9.24
N LEU A 32 2.85 -2.45 10.36
CA LEU A 32 2.61 -3.03 11.68
C LEU A 32 1.11 -3.07 11.94
N ILE A 33 0.58 -4.26 12.20
CA ILE A 33 -0.84 -4.49 12.54
C ILE A 33 -0.97 -5.02 13.97
N PRO A 34 -2.17 -5.01 14.57
CA PRO A 34 -2.41 -5.69 15.84
C PRO A 34 -2.00 -7.16 15.81
N ASP A 35 -1.75 -7.74 16.98
CA ASP A 35 -1.47 -9.18 17.10
C ASP A 35 -2.75 -9.99 16.92
N PHE A 36 -2.67 -11.08 16.16
CA PHE A 36 -3.80 -11.98 15.85
C PHE A 36 -3.39 -13.44 16.07
N ASP A 37 -4.33 -14.25 16.56
CA ASP A 37 -4.08 -15.66 16.86
C ASP A 37 -3.89 -16.52 15.58
N ASP A 38 -4.49 -16.11 14.46
CA ASP A 38 -4.32 -16.76 13.16
C ASP A 38 -4.28 -15.77 11.99
N GLU A 39 -3.77 -16.27 10.87
CA GLU A 39 -3.54 -15.49 9.65
C GLU A 39 -4.85 -15.00 9.00
N ALA A 40 -5.96 -15.72 9.18
CA ALA A 40 -7.23 -15.32 8.57
C ALA A 40 -7.82 -14.09 9.25
N ASP A 41 -7.69 -13.99 10.58
CA ASP A 41 -8.10 -12.79 11.32
C ASP A 41 -7.22 -11.58 10.97
N ALA A 42 -5.90 -11.78 10.81
CA ALA A 42 -4.99 -10.73 10.34
C ALA A 42 -5.35 -10.24 8.92
N LEU A 43 -5.59 -11.16 7.99
CA LEU A 43 -6.08 -10.82 6.64
C LEU A 43 -7.43 -10.10 6.69
N GLY A 44 -8.34 -10.54 7.56
CA GLY A 44 -9.62 -9.87 7.78
C GLY A 44 -9.48 -8.42 8.21
N TYR A 45 -8.49 -8.11 9.06
CA TYR A 45 -8.17 -6.73 9.45
C TYR A 45 -7.65 -5.89 8.28
N ILE A 46 -6.76 -6.45 7.46
CA ILE A 46 -6.25 -5.78 6.25
C ILE A 46 -7.40 -5.50 5.27
N TYR A 47 -8.23 -6.50 4.99
CA TYR A 47 -9.37 -6.33 4.08
C TYR A 47 -10.47 -5.44 4.63
N ALA A 48 -10.60 -5.28 5.95
CA ALA A 48 -11.50 -4.29 6.54
C ALA A 48 -10.99 -2.85 6.33
N SER A 49 -9.68 -2.68 6.13
CA SER A 49 -8.99 -1.39 5.96
C SER A 49 -8.57 -1.15 4.50
N PHE A 50 -9.05 -1.96 3.54
CA PHE A 50 -8.51 -1.97 2.18
C PHE A 50 -8.64 -0.62 1.46
N GLU A 51 -9.70 0.16 1.73
CA GLU A 51 -9.90 1.46 1.10
C GLU A 51 -8.78 2.43 1.48
N GLU A 52 -8.50 2.55 2.78
CA GLU A 52 -7.43 3.39 3.32
C GLU A 52 -6.05 2.94 2.83
N LEU A 53 -5.79 1.62 2.82
CA LEU A 53 -4.53 1.07 2.33
C LEU A 53 -4.34 1.31 0.83
N PHE A 54 -5.41 1.22 0.04
CA PHE A 54 -5.34 1.48 -1.39
C PHE A 54 -4.99 2.96 -1.64
N GLU A 55 -5.66 3.88 -0.95
CA GLU A 55 -5.41 5.31 -1.10
C GLU A 55 -3.99 5.69 -0.63
N MET A 56 -3.51 5.11 0.47
CA MET A 56 -2.14 5.27 0.94
C MET A 56 -1.11 4.86 -0.12
N GLU A 57 -1.29 3.69 -0.74
CA GLU A 57 -0.40 3.25 -1.81
C GLU A 57 -0.48 4.18 -3.01
N LEU A 58 -1.66 4.59 -3.45
CA LEU A 58 -1.80 5.51 -4.57
C LEU A 58 -1.12 6.86 -4.30
N ASP A 59 -1.29 7.40 -3.10
CA ASP A 59 -0.70 8.67 -2.67
C ASP A 59 0.82 8.60 -2.58
N ALA A 60 1.38 7.46 -2.15
CA ALA A 60 2.83 7.26 -2.10
C ALA A 60 3.50 7.40 -3.49
N TRP A 61 2.78 7.11 -4.57
CA TRP A 61 3.28 7.23 -5.94
C TRP A 61 2.85 8.53 -6.64
N TYR A 62 1.59 8.95 -6.46
CA TYR A 62 1.04 10.16 -7.10
C TYR A 62 0.02 10.85 -6.20
N ASN A 63 0.33 12.04 -5.71
CA ASN A 63 -0.60 12.83 -4.86
C ASN A 63 -1.77 13.48 -5.63
N ASP A 64 -1.84 13.36 -6.97
CA ASP A 64 -2.96 13.88 -7.75
C ASP A 64 -4.07 12.82 -7.85
N GLU A 65 -5.03 12.91 -6.93
CA GLU A 65 -6.19 12.01 -6.84
C GLU A 65 -7.02 11.95 -8.14
N SER A 66 -6.93 12.96 -9.01
CA SER A 66 -7.67 12.93 -10.29
C SER A 66 -7.14 11.89 -11.28
N LEU A 67 -5.93 11.38 -11.04
CA LEU A 67 -5.28 10.33 -11.83
C LEU A 67 -5.51 8.93 -11.24
N TRP A 68 -6.09 8.85 -10.05
CA TRP A 68 -6.37 7.59 -9.39
C TRP A 68 -7.53 6.84 -10.07
N PRO A 69 -7.59 5.51 -9.95
CA PRO A 69 -8.75 4.76 -10.38
C PRO A 69 -10.04 5.24 -9.69
N ALA A 70 -11.09 5.46 -10.48
CA ALA A 70 -12.37 5.94 -9.97
C ALA A 70 -13.12 4.90 -9.12
N ASP A 71 -13.03 3.62 -9.48
CA ASP A 71 -13.65 2.51 -8.75
C ASP A 71 -12.57 1.69 -8.02
N ARG A 72 -12.29 2.02 -6.76
CA ARG A 72 -11.33 1.30 -5.90
C ARG A 72 -12.02 0.21 -5.10
N THR A 73 -12.41 -0.88 -5.76
CA THR A 73 -13.12 -1.99 -5.11
C THR A 73 -12.15 -2.96 -4.42
N LEU A 74 -12.66 -3.78 -3.50
CA LEU A 74 -11.88 -4.85 -2.88
C LEU A 74 -11.30 -5.83 -3.92
N GLU A 75 -12.07 -6.18 -4.96
CA GLU A 75 -11.61 -7.04 -6.05
C GLU A 75 -10.40 -6.43 -6.77
N MET A 76 -10.43 -5.12 -7.02
CA MET A 76 -9.30 -4.41 -7.61
C MET A 76 -8.09 -4.41 -6.68
N PHE A 77 -8.30 -4.19 -5.38
CA PHE A 77 -7.23 -4.26 -4.38
C PHE A 77 -6.55 -5.64 -4.37
N GLU A 78 -7.33 -6.72 -4.38
CA GLU A 78 -6.83 -8.11 -4.45
C GLU A 78 -6.07 -8.40 -5.77
N GLU A 79 -6.47 -7.78 -6.89
CA GLU A 79 -5.75 -7.91 -8.15
C GLU A 79 -4.45 -7.09 -8.19
N TRP A 80 -4.39 -6.01 -7.41
CA TRP A 80 -3.29 -5.05 -7.42
C TRP A 80 -2.19 -5.43 -6.45
N PHE A 81 -2.54 -5.87 -5.24
CA PHE A 81 -1.57 -6.11 -4.17
C PHE A 81 -1.51 -7.58 -3.76
N ASP A 82 -0.29 -8.06 -3.51
CA ASP A 82 -0.05 -9.34 -2.86
C ASP A 82 0.18 -9.07 -1.36
N ILE A 83 -0.56 -9.72 -0.47
CA ILE A 83 -0.41 -9.55 0.99
C ILE A 83 0.45 -10.68 1.55
N GLU A 84 1.52 -10.33 2.25
CA GLU A 84 2.39 -11.28 2.97
C GLU A 84 2.36 -10.97 4.48
N ILE A 85 2.00 -11.96 5.30
CA ILE A 85 1.94 -11.82 6.76
C ILE A 85 3.20 -12.42 7.39
N HIS A 86 3.87 -11.65 8.24
CA HIS A 86 5.04 -12.09 8.99
C HIS A 86 4.74 -12.06 10.50
N SER A 87 5.08 -13.15 11.20
CA SER A 87 4.78 -13.31 12.62
C SER A 87 5.63 -12.46 13.56
N MET A 88 6.73 -11.89 13.07
CA MET A 88 7.62 -11.08 13.88
C MET A 88 8.36 -10.06 13.01
N VAL A 89 8.31 -8.81 13.43
CA VAL A 89 9.19 -7.73 12.96
C VAL A 89 10.09 -7.34 14.14
N THR A 90 11.38 -7.19 13.88
CA THR A 90 12.35 -6.78 14.90
C THR A 90 12.91 -5.43 14.53
N ASP A 91 12.68 -4.43 15.37
CA ASP A 91 13.40 -3.17 15.27
C ASP A 91 14.84 -3.36 15.71
N MET A 92 15.77 -2.93 14.87
CA MET A 92 17.20 -2.96 15.13
C MET A 92 17.76 -1.55 15.39
N ALA A 93 16.93 -0.51 15.29
CA ALA A 93 17.31 0.85 15.64
C ALA A 93 17.40 1.03 17.16
N GLU A 94 18.25 1.97 17.59
CA GLU A 94 18.38 2.33 19.01
C GLU A 94 17.45 3.50 19.39
N ASP A 95 16.86 4.17 18.40
CA ASP A 95 15.98 5.33 18.54
C ASP A 95 14.50 4.91 18.66
N GLU A 96 13.66 5.75 19.25
CA GLU A 96 12.22 5.49 19.35
C GLU A 96 11.54 5.56 17.97
N PHE A 97 10.60 4.64 17.71
CA PHE A 97 9.74 4.70 16.54
C PHE A 97 8.95 6.01 16.51
N THR A 98 9.02 6.71 15.38
CA THR A 98 8.05 7.76 15.06
C THR A 98 6.92 7.09 14.30
N ALA A 99 5.75 7.00 14.91
CA ALA A 99 4.54 6.67 14.17
C ALA A 99 4.21 7.88 13.31
N GLU A 100 4.07 7.69 11.99
CA GLU A 100 3.40 8.68 11.18
C GLU A 100 1.91 8.56 11.51
N ASP A 101 1.34 9.61 12.10
CA ASP A 101 -0.10 9.72 12.23
C ASP A 101 -0.67 9.85 10.82
N PHE A 102 -1.59 8.96 10.45
CA PHE A 102 -2.42 9.13 9.27
C PHE A 102 -3.33 10.34 9.54
N ASP A 103 -2.83 11.54 9.24
CA ASP A 103 -3.60 12.78 9.36
C ASP A 103 -4.74 12.74 8.32
N ASP A 104 -5.95 12.42 8.78
CA ASP A 104 -7.24 12.53 8.06
C ASP A 104 -7.48 13.94 7.49
N ASP A 105 -6.73 14.94 7.95
CA ASP A 105 -6.78 16.34 7.52
C ASP A 105 -6.22 16.60 6.09
N ASN A 106 -5.65 15.59 5.41
CA ASN A 106 -5.23 15.72 4.00
C ASN A 106 -6.29 15.26 2.98
N LEU A 107 -7.46 14.75 3.43
CA LEU A 107 -8.64 14.58 2.58
C LEU A 107 -9.37 15.93 2.46
N HIS A 108 -8.97 16.77 1.49
CA HIS A 108 -9.70 18.03 1.22
C HIS A 108 -10.06 18.30 -0.24
#